data_AF-A0A919RMW8-F1
#
_entry.id   AF-A0A919RMW8-F1
#
_cell.length_a   1.000
_cell.length_b   1.000
_cell.length_c   1.000
_cell.angle_alpha   90.00
_cell.angle_beta   90.00
_cell.angle_gamma   90.00
#
_symmetry.space_group_name_H-M   'P 1'
#
loop_
_entity.id
_entity.type
_entity.pdbx_description
1 polymer ?
#
loop_
_entity_poly.entity_id
_entity_poly.type
_entity_poly.pdbx_seq_one_letter_code
_entity_poly.pdbx_strand_id
1 'polypeptide(L)'
;MGRRLRGAVAGRSAEADLAAAAADRRTEAYLCGRDGFVKEMCGGLPEEADVDEPFFSQAWCRLRSARRPRRDRSRCGSNRSGAGTTWTAEDGSLLEIGRSAGVGLPSSCRAGACGTCRQRVAGEAAHLIEPAMPLAAGRVLLCCAVPVSDVTVDA
;
A
#
# COMPACT_ATOMS: atom_id res chain seq x y z
N MET A 1 12.84 -21.84 -21.08
CA MET A 1 11.79 -22.78 -20.61
C MET A 1 11.54 -22.51 -19.13
N GLY A 2 10.38 -21.96 -18.78
CA GLY A 2 10.08 -21.54 -17.41
C GLY A 2 9.91 -22.74 -16.47
N ARG A 3 10.67 -22.79 -15.39
CA ARG A 3 10.60 -23.83 -14.37
C ARG A 3 9.24 -23.73 -13.68
N ARG A 4 8.33 -24.67 -13.95
CA ARG A 4 7.05 -24.74 -13.23
C ARG A 4 7.31 -24.97 -11.74
N LEU A 5 6.67 -24.18 -10.90
CA LEU A 5 6.68 -24.40 -9.46
C LEU A 5 5.98 -25.74 -9.19
N ARG A 6 6.51 -26.54 -8.25
CA ARG A 6 5.83 -27.76 -7.80
C ARG A 6 4.47 -27.36 -7.21
N GLY A 7 3.40 -28.04 -7.63
CA GLY A 7 2.03 -27.71 -7.22
C GLY A 7 1.36 -26.60 -8.04
N ALA A 8 2.01 -26.02 -9.05
CA ALA A 8 1.37 -25.04 -9.92
C ALA A 8 0.34 -25.68 -10.85
N VAL A 9 -0.91 -25.25 -10.72
CA VAL A 9 -2.01 -25.59 -11.65
C VAL A 9 -1.94 -24.69 -12.89
N ALA A 10 -2.35 -25.22 -14.04
CA ALA A 10 -2.44 -24.45 -15.28
C ALA A 10 -3.80 -23.77 -15.38
N GLY A 11 -3.85 -22.51 -15.84
CA GLY A 11 -5.09 -21.76 -15.98
C GLY A 11 -5.48 -20.99 -14.72
N ARG A 12 -6.76 -20.60 -14.62
CA ARG A 12 -7.31 -19.95 -13.44
C ARG A 12 -7.60 -21.02 -12.39
N SER A 13 -7.01 -20.89 -11.21
CA SER A 13 -7.37 -21.72 -10.05
C SER A 13 -8.84 -21.51 -9.69
N ALA A 14 -9.54 -22.61 -9.46
CA ALA A 14 -10.91 -22.66 -9.01
C ALA A 14 -10.99 -23.17 -7.56
N GLU A 15 -12.14 -22.95 -6.93
CA GLU A 15 -12.47 -23.45 -5.59
C GLU A 15 -12.09 -24.92 -5.38
N ALA A 16 -12.42 -25.78 -6.36
CA ALA A 16 -12.13 -27.20 -6.32
C ALA A 16 -10.63 -27.54 -6.25
N ASP A 17 -9.77 -26.70 -6.83
CA ASP A 17 -8.31 -26.90 -6.77
C ASP A 17 -7.80 -26.70 -5.33
N LEU A 18 -8.35 -25.72 -4.62
CA LEU A 18 -8.00 -25.45 -3.23
C LEU A 18 -8.58 -26.51 -2.30
N ALA A 19 -9.83 -26.91 -2.50
CA ALA A 19 -10.45 -27.99 -1.73
C ALA A 19 -9.65 -29.30 -1.86
N ALA A 20 -9.17 -29.61 -3.07
CA ALA A 20 -8.32 -30.77 -3.31
C ALA A 20 -6.95 -30.67 -2.61
N ALA A 21 -6.34 -29.48 -2.60
CA ALA A 21 -5.06 -29.23 -1.90
C ALA A 21 -5.21 -29.25 -0.37
N ALA A 22 -6.36 -28.80 0.13
CA ALA A 22 -6.71 -28.74 1.55
C ALA A 22 -7.41 -30.01 2.06
N ALA A 23 -7.46 -31.09 1.26
CA ALA A 23 -8.11 -32.34 1.64
C ALA A 23 -7.43 -33.02 2.86
N ASP A 24 -6.13 -32.78 3.07
CA ASP A 24 -5.43 -33.16 4.30
C ASP A 24 -5.72 -32.11 5.40
N ARG A 25 -6.29 -32.56 6.53
CA ARG A 25 -6.60 -31.70 7.69
C ARG A 25 -5.37 -31.11 8.39
N ARG A 26 -4.15 -31.45 7.94
CA ARG A 26 -2.89 -30.84 8.39
C ARG A 26 -2.43 -29.68 7.49
N THR A 27 -3.12 -29.42 6.38
CA THR A 27 -2.76 -28.35 5.44
C THR A 27 -3.21 -26.99 5.97
N GLU A 28 -2.28 -26.05 6.08
CA GLU A 28 -2.58 -24.63 6.26
C GLU A 28 -2.68 -23.95 4.89
N ALA A 29 -3.81 -23.30 4.62
CA ALA A 29 -4.05 -22.59 3.37
C ALA A 29 -3.94 -21.07 3.60
N TYR A 30 -3.03 -20.43 2.86
CA TYR A 30 -2.87 -18.97 2.87
C TYR A 30 -3.38 -18.40 1.55
N LEU A 31 -4.45 -17.59 1.63
CA LEU A 31 -5.07 -16.97 0.45
C LEU A 31 -4.78 -15.48 0.43
N CYS A 32 -4.24 -15.01 -0.68
CA CYS A 32 -4.06 -13.59 -0.94
C CYS A 32 -4.52 -13.28 -2.36
N GLY A 33 -5.39 -12.29 -2.51
CA GLY A 33 -5.92 -11.92 -3.81
C GLY A 33 -6.99 -10.83 -3.72
N ARG A 34 -7.67 -10.63 -4.84
CA ARG A 34 -8.80 -9.70 -4.90
C ARG A 34 -9.95 -10.24 -4.05
N ASP A 35 -10.74 -9.37 -3.43
CA ASP A 35 -11.84 -9.75 -2.52
C ASP A 35 -12.79 -10.82 -3.12
N GLY A 36 -13.21 -10.63 -4.38
CA GLY A 36 -14.04 -11.60 -5.08
C GLY A 36 -13.35 -12.94 -5.34
N PHE A 37 -12.03 -12.94 -5.57
CA PHE A 37 -11.25 -14.18 -5.71
C PHE A 37 -11.08 -14.89 -4.36
N VAL A 38 -10.75 -14.17 -3.29
CA VAL A 38 -10.61 -14.76 -1.95
C VAL A 38 -11.95 -15.36 -1.52
N LYS A 39 -13.06 -14.62 -1.66
CA LYS A 39 -14.41 -15.13 -1.36
C LYS A 39 -14.80 -16.37 -2.17
N GLU A 40 -14.51 -16.36 -3.47
CA GLU A 40 -14.75 -17.53 -4.35
C GLU A 40 -13.93 -18.74 -3.87
N MET A 41 -12.66 -18.55 -3.52
CA MET A 41 -11.78 -19.63 -3.10
C MET A 41 -12.10 -20.16 -1.69
N CYS A 42 -12.50 -19.30 -0.75
CA CYS A 42 -12.90 -19.72 0.61
C CYS A 42 -14.15 -20.61 0.60
N GLY A 43 -15.01 -20.53 -0.43
CA GLY A 43 -16.20 -21.39 -0.56
C GLY A 43 -15.88 -22.89 -0.55
N GLY A 44 -14.66 -23.27 -0.93
CA GLY A 44 -14.21 -24.66 -1.01
C GLY A 44 -13.51 -25.18 0.25
N LEU A 45 -13.36 -24.34 1.26
CA LEU A 45 -12.75 -24.70 2.53
C LEU A 45 -13.82 -25.07 3.56
N PRO A 46 -13.54 -26.02 4.48
CA PRO A 46 -14.45 -26.33 5.57
C PRO A 46 -14.59 -25.13 6.53
N GLU A 47 -15.78 -24.94 7.08
CA GLU A 47 -16.18 -23.79 7.91
C GLU A 47 -15.26 -23.60 9.13
N GLU A 48 -14.67 -24.69 9.65
CA GLU A 48 -13.78 -24.65 10.81
C GLU A 48 -12.30 -24.35 10.49
N ALA A 49 -11.93 -24.27 9.20
CA ALA A 49 -10.58 -23.93 8.76
C ALA A 49 -10.39 -22.43 8.46
N ASP A 50 -11.48 -21.64 8.50
CA ASP A 50 -11.44 -20.22 8.19
C ASP A 50 -11.01 -19.41 9.42
N VAL A 51 -9.69 -19.34 9.64
CA VAL A 51 -9.13 -18.22 10.40
C VAL A 51 -8.92 -17.08 9.41
N ASP A 52 -9.97 -16.31 9.16
CA ASP A 52 -9.83 -15.02 8.49
C ASP A 52 -9.08 -14.11 9.47
N GLU A 53 -7.75 -14.09 9.36
CA GLU A 53 -6.96 -12.92 9.74
C GLU A 53 -6.96 -12.01 8.52
N PRO A 54 -7.96 -11.12 8.37
CA PRO A 54 -8.01 -10.24 7.24
C PRO A 54 -6.79 -9.34 7.29
N PHE A 55 -5.78 -9.66 6.49
CA PHE A 55 -4.82 -8.67 6.02
C PHE A 55 -5.54 -7.82 4.98
N PHE A 56 -6.54 -7.09 5.44
CA PHE A 56 -7.38 -6.24 4.63
C PHE A 56 -6.49 -5.10 4.15
N SER A 57 -6.12 -5.10 2.87
CA SER A 57 -5.83 -3.83 2.22
C SER A 57 -7.16 -3.07 2.15
N GLN A 58 -7.54 -2.32 3.20
CA GLN A 58 -8.85 -1.62 3.25
C GLN A 58 -9.07 -0.57 2.15
N ALA A 59 -8.12 -0.37 1.24
CA ALA A 59 -8.39 0.32 0.01
C ALA A 59 -8.64 -0.71 -1.08
N TRP A 60 -9.87 -0.75 -1.58
CA TRP A 60 -10.07 -0.94 -3.01
C TRP A 60 -9.06 -0.03 -3.72
N CYS A 61 -7.96 -0.59 -4.23
CA CYS A 61 -7.09 0.12 -5.15
C CYS A 61 -7.85 0.27 -6.47
N ARG A 62 -8.91 1.09 -6.48
CA ARG A 62 -9.26 1.81 -7.69
C ARG A 62 -8.07 2.70 -7.94
N LEU A 63 -7.31 2.39 -8.99
CA LEU A 63 -6.41 3.34 -9.63
C LEU A 63 -7.27 4.52 -10.11
N ARG A 64 -7.65 5.39 -9.18
CA ARG A 64 -8.10 6.73 -9.50
C ARG A 64 -6.84 7.44 -9.95
N SER A 65 -6.92 8.10 -11.09
CA SER A 65 -5.89 9.06 -11.47
C SER A 65 -5.69 9.98 -10.28
N ALA A 66 -4.49 9.92 -9.71
CA ALA A 66 -4.08 10.80 -8.64
C ALA A 66 -4.47 12.23 -9.00
N ARG A 67 -5.00 12.99 -8.03
CA ARG A 67 -5.15 14.43 -8.23
C ARG A 67 -3.77 14.96 -8.58
N ARG A 68 -3.62 15.46 -9.80
CA ARG A 68 -2.35 16.06 -10.22
C ARG A 68 -2.04 17.20 -9.24
N PRO A 69 -0.79 17.29 -8.77
CA PRO A 69 -0.32 18.48 -8.07
C PRO A 69 -0.73 19.71 -8.89
N ARG A 70 -1.29 20.72 -8.23
CA ARG A 70 -1.70 21.96 -8.89
C ARG A 70 -0.50 22.77 -9.39
N ARG A 71 0.70 22.47 -8.89
CA ARG A 71 1.97 23.13 -9.19
C ARG A 71 2.98 22.12 -9.71
N ASP A 72 3.79 22.56 -10.67
CA ASP A 72 4.93 21.82 -11.22
C ASP A 72 6.04 21.61 -10.17
N ARG A 73 6.12 22.51 -9.19
CA ARG A 73 7.09 22.49 -8.09
C ARG A 73 6.50 22.95 -6.76
N SER A 74 6.99 22.40 -5.65
CA SER A 74 6.65 22.83 -4.28
C SER A 74 7.87 22.72 -3.37
N ARG A 75 8.02 23.62 -2.39
CA ARG A 75 9.04 23.45 -1.35
C ARG A 75 8.61 22.36 -0.38
N CYS A 76 9.49 21.40 -0.14
CA CYS A 76 9.32 20.35 0.85
C CYS A 76 10.43 20.44 1.88
N GLY A 77 10.11 20.37 3.17
CA GLY A 77 11.10 20.40 4.25
C GLY A 77 10.75 19.48 5.41
N SER A 78 11.66 19.40 6.39
CA SER A 78 11.41 18.79 7.69
C SER A 78 11.62 19.83 8.78
N ASN A 79 10.79 19.77 9.82
CA ASN A 79 10.94 20.61 11.00
C ASN A 79 12.19 20.27 11.84
N ARG A 80 12.75 19.06 11.71
CA ARG A 80 13.97 18.64 12.43
C ARG A 80 15.26 19.03 11.70
N SER A 81 15.30 18.96 10.38
CA SER A 81 16.51 19.29 9.62
C SER A 81 16.63 20.79 9.28
N GLY A 82 15.51 21.53 9.23
CA GLY A 82 15.47 22.95 8.83
C GLY A 82 15.80 23.20 7.35
N ALA A 83 16.38 22.22 6.65
CA ALA A 83 16.66 22.24 5.23
C ALA A 83 15.42 21.86 4.42
N GLY A 84 15.13 22.65 3.38
CA GLY A 84 14.05 22.39 2.43
C GLY A 84 14.59 22.16 1.03
N THR A 85 14.03 21.18 0.34
CA THR A 85 14.31 20.84 -1.06
C THR A 85 13.13 21.23 -1.92
N THR A 86 13.39 21.57 -3.19
CA THR A 86 12.33 21.76 -4.18
C THR A 86 11.91 20.40 -4.71
N TRP A 87 10.64 20.06 -4.53
CA TRP A 87 10.02 18.89 -5.13
C TRP A 87 9.49 19.22 -6.53
N THR A 88 9.61 18.27 -7.44
CA THR A 88 9.02 18.21 -8.79
C THR A 88 8.30 16.88 -8.99
N ALA A 89 7.46 16.78 -10.02
CA ALA A 89 6.75 15.53 -10.31
C ALA A 89 7.67 14.31 -10.56
N GLU A 90 8.92 14.54 -10.97
CA GLU A 90 9.91 13.48 -11.22
C GLU A 90 10.49 12.90 -9.93
N ASP A 91 10.43 13.64 -8.82
CA ASP A 91 10.90 13.20 -7.51
C ASP A 91 9.96 12.20 -6.83
N GLY A 92 8.76 12.02 -7.40
CA GLY A 92 7.78 11.06 -6.90
C GLY A 92 7.12 11.50 -5.60
N SER A 93 7.07 10.62 -4.61
CA SER A 93 6.38 10.81 -3.34
C SER A 93 7.16 11.68 -2.34
N LEU A 94 6.47 12.23 -1.33
CA LEU A 94 7.09 12.95 -0.20
C LEU A 94 8.13 12.09 0.54
N LEU A 95 7.96 10.77 0.56
CA LEU A 95 8.94 9.84 1.10
C LEU A 95 10.23 9.81 0.28
N GLU A 96 10.15 9.85 -1.04
CA GLU A 96 11.30 9.77 -1.95
C GLU A 96 12.14 11.04 -1.88
N ILE A 97 11.52 12.22 -2.01
CA ILE A 97 12.23 13.51 -1.86
C ILE A 97 12.80 13.70 -0.44
N GLY A 98 12.08 13.26 0.59
CA GLY A 98 12.58 13.34 1.96
C GLY A 98 13.84 12.48 2.17
N ARG A 99 13.86 11.28 1.58
CA ARG A 99 15.03 10.40 1.63
C ARG A 99 16.20 10.91 0.80
N SER A 100 15.96 11.46 -0.38
CA SER A 100 17.02 12.05 -1.20
C SER A 100 17.65 13.27 -0.51
N ALA A 101 16.86 13.99 0.30
CA ALA A 101 17.32 15.06 1.19
C ALA A 101 17.98 14.55 2.50
N GLY A 102 18.15 13.23 2.67
CA GLY A 102 18.82 12.64 3.84
C GLY A 102 17.96 12.52 5.09
N VAL A 103 16.63 12.71 5.00
CA VAL A 103 15.71 12.61 6.15
C VAL A 103 15.38 11.13 6.43
N GLY A 104 15.64 10.70 7.67
CA GLY A 104 15.33 9.35 8.15
C GLY A 104 13.83 9.13 8.35
N LEU A 105 13.11 8.82 7.27
CA LEU A 105 11.66 8.58 7.30
C LEU A 105 11.31 7.09 7.44
N PRO A 106 10.44 6.70 8.39
CA PRO A 106 10.02 5.31 8.56
C PRO A 106 9.17 4.85 7.37
N SER A 107 9.38 3.61 6.90
CA SER A 107 8.56 3.02 5.83
C SER A 107 8.63 1.50 5.82
N SER A 108 7.55 0.82 5.41
CA SER A 108 7.53 -0.62 5.15
C SER A 108 6.92 -0.95 3.77
N CYS A 109 5.60 -1.11 3.65
CA CYS A 109 4.96 -1.66 2.43
C CYS A 109 5.03 -0.79 1.16
N ARG A 110 5.20 0.54 1.30
CA ARG A 110 5.12 1.55 0.22
C ARG A 110 3.84 1.52 -0.65
N ALA A 111 2.82 0.79 -0.23
CA ALA A 111 1.56 0.62 -0.96
C ALA A 111 0.38 1.41 -0.35
N GLY A 112 0.65 2.37 0.55
CA GLY A 112 -0.40 3.12 1.25
C GLY A 112 -1.22 2.29 2.26
N ALA A 113 -0.68 1.13 2.70
CA ALA A 113 -1.47 0.16 3.47
C ALA A 113 -1.01 -0.09 4.92
N CYS A 114 0.29 -0.05 5.22
CA CYS A 114 0.79 -0.46 6.54
C CYS A 114 0.82 0.67 7.60
N GLY A 115 0.65 1.93 7.20
CA GLY A 115 0.73 3.08 8.12
C GLY A 115 2.12 3.45 8.66
N THR A 116 3.17 2.65 8.43
CA THR A 116 4.54 2.92 8.95
C THR A 116 5.10 4.30 8.55
N CYS A 117 4.75 4.80 7.36
CA CYS A 117 5.21 6.10 6.86
C CYS A 117 4.26 7.26 7.20
N ARG A 118 3.33 7.05 8.15
CA ARG A 118 2.36 8.08 8.53
C ARG A 118 3.05 9.20 9.29
N GLN A 119 3.00 10.41 8.74
CA GLN A 119 3.51 11.61 9.41
C GLN A 119 2.50 12.74 9.42
N ARG A 120 2.68 13.66 10.36
CA ARG A 120 1.98 14.95 10.33
C ARG A 120 2.69 15.88 9.35
N VAL A 121 1.93 16.68 8.63
CA VAL A 121 2.45 17.68 7.71
C VAL A 121 1.80 19.04 7.97
N ALA A 122 2.57 20.10 7.80
CA ALA A 122 2.05 21.45 7.58
C ALA A 122 1.99 21.71 6.08
N GLY A 123 0.90 22.29 5.60
CA GLY A 123 0.58 22.42 4.17
C GLY A 123 -0.39 21.36 3.68
N GLU A 124 -0.63 21.32 2.37
CA GLU A 124 -1.56 20.41 1.72
C GLU A 124 -0.80 19.37 0.87
N ALA A 125 -1.21 18.11 0.99
CA ALA A 125 -0.71 17.01 0.18
C ALA A 125 -1.87 16.12 -0.27
N ALA A 126 -1.71 15.51 -1.44
CA ALA A 126 -2.68 14.59 -2.01
C ALA A 126 -2.08 13.18 -2.06
N HIS A 127 -2.91 12.15 -1.87
CA HIS A 127 -2.48 10.77 -2.07
C HIS A 127 -2.69 10.34 -3.52
N LEU A 128 -1.64 9.75 -4.11
CA LEU A 128 -1.68 9.13 -5.43
C LEU A 128 -2.47 7.81 -5.42
N ILE A 129 -2.48 7.14 -4.26
CA ILE A 129 -3.21 5.91 -3.97
C ILE A 129 -4.04 6.17 -2.73
N GLU A 130 -5.34 5.85 -2.78
CA GLU A 130 -6.22 5.98 -1.63
C GLU A 130 -5.64 5.19 -0.44
N PRO A 131 -5.38 5.83 0.71
CA PRO A 131 -4.87 5.13 1.89
C PRO A 131 -5.80 4.00 2.31
N ALA A 132 -5.22 2.83 2.63
CA ALA A 132 -5.97 1.68 3.12
C ALA A 132 -6.37 1.80 4.61
N MET A 133 -6.43 3.02 5.12
CA MET A 133 -6.75 3.32 6.51
C MET A 133 -7.20 4.76 6.65
N PRO A 134 -8.10 5.06 7.60
CA PRO A 134 -8.45 6.44 7.90
C PRO A 134 -7.24 7.20 8.45
N LEU A 135 -7.09 8.44 8.00
CA LEU A 135 -6.05 9.36 8.47
C LEU A 135 -6.70 10.51 9.25
N ALA A 136 -6.14 10.82 10.42
CA ALA A 136 -6.51 12.02 11.15
C ALA A 136 -6.12 13.29 10.35
N ALA A 137 -6.80 14.40 10.60
CA ALA A 137 -6.53 15.67 9.92
C ALA A 137 -5.04 16.06 10.01
N GLY A 138 -4.47 16.48 8.88
CA GLY A 138 -3.06 16.86 8.76
C GLY A 138 -2.07 15.70 8.85
N ARG A 139 -2.53 14.43 8.88
CA ARG A 139 -1.66 13.25 8.73
C ARG A 139 -1.74 12.68 7.32
N VAL A 140 -0.60 12.26 6.79
CA VAL A 140 -0.47 11.69 5.45
C VAL A 140 0.43 10.45 5.45
N LEU A 141 0.19 9.51 4.55
CA LEU A 141 1.13 8.43 4.23
C LEU A 141 2.15 8.92 3.21
N LEU A 142 3.38 9.18 3.66
CA LEU A 142 4.41 9.79 2.82
C LEU A 142 4.77 8.96 1.59
N CYS A 143 4.63 7.63 1.65
CA CYS A 143 4.99 6.74 0.53
C CYS A 143 4.09 6.87 -0.70
N CYS A 144 2.90 7.45 -0.55
CA CYS A 144 1.97 7.67 -1.65
C CYS A 144 1.44 9.10 -1.68
N ALA A 145 1.98 10.02 -0.87
CA ALA A 145 1.58 11.42 -0.85
C ALA A 145 2.50 12.27 -1.74
N VAL A 146 1.92 13.27 -2.42
CA VAL A 146 2.62 14.33 -3.17
C VAL A 146 2.17 15.70 -2.68
N PRO A 147 3.02 16.73 -2.72
CA PRO A 147 2.64 18.06 -2.28
C PRO A 147 1.62 18.69 -3.22
N VAL A 148 0.63 19.39 -2.65
CA VAL A 148 -0.30 20.28 -3.36
C VAL A 148 0.11 21.74 -3.15
N SER A 149 0.70 22.02 -1.99
CA SER A 149 1.35 23.29 -1.64
C SER A 149 2.77 23.02 -1.13
N ASP A 150 3.46 24.06 -0.67
CA ASP A 150 4.65 23.87 0.16
C ASP A 150 4.29 23.03 1.39
N VAL A 151 5.11 22.04 1.71
CA VAL A 151 4.87 21.05 2.75
C VAL A 151 6.07 20.98 3.69
N THR A 152 5.79 20.94 5.00
CA THR A 152 6.80 20.60 6.01
C THR A 152 6.36 19.34 6.75
N VAL A 153 7.21 18.31 6.73
CA VAL A 153 6.98 17.05 7.43
C VAL A 153 7.44 17.18 8.87
N ASP A 154 6.59 16.77 9.80
CA ASP A 154 6.92 16.56 11.21
C ASP A 154 7.64 15.21 11.32
N ALA A 155 8.87 15.20 10.80
CA ALA A 155 9.73 14.03 10.74
C ALA A 155 10.76 14.18 11.83
#